data_AF-A0A9D8P9W7-F1
#
_entry.id   AF-A0A9D8P9W7-F1
#
_cell.length_a   1.000
_cell.length_b   1.000
_cell.length_c   1.000
_cell.angle_alpha   90.00
_cell.angle_beta   90.00
_cell.angle_gamma   90.00
#
_symmetry.space_group_name_H-M   'P 1'
#
loop_
_entity.id
_entity.type
_entity.pdbx_description
1 polymer ?
#
loop_
_entity_poly.entity_id
_entity_poly.type
_entity_poly.pdbx_seq_one_letter_code
_entity_poly.pdbx_strand_id
1 'polypeptide(L)'
;MEHQDIKEENRRIRFLRFLVDLSILSIQESDCTLEEASEMVEEARRAALNLFPGKELAFELIYRPRFQRVIEARFGLPLTPTLSPQAGL
;
A
#
# COMPACT_ATOMS: atom_id res chain seq x y z
N MET A 1 -25.73 19.46 3.41
CA MET A 1 -25.21 18.22 4.01
C MET A 1 -24.30 17.49 3.03
N GLU A 2 -24.67 17.34 1.75
CA GLU A 2 -23.84 16.70 0.70
C GLU A 2 -22.39 17.24 0.54
N HIS A 3 -22.13 18.52 0.80
CA HIS A 3 -20.78 19.08 0.70
C HIS A 3 -19.82 18.65 1.83
N GLN A 4 -20.33 18.17 2.98
CA GLN A 4 -19.47 17.71 4.07
C GLN A 4 -18.94 16.30 3.81
N ASP A 5 -19.78 15.41 3.28
CA ASP A 5 -19.39 14.04 2.96
C ASP A 5 -18.33 14.01 1.84
N ILE A 6 -18.50 14.83 0.79
CA ILE A 6 -17.51 14.97 -0.28
C ILE A 6 -16.18 15.53 0.24
N LYS A 7 -16.22 16.47 1.20
CA LYS A 7 -14.99 17.04 1.78
C LYS A 7 -14.24 16.02 2.62
N GLU A 8 -14.96 15.21 3.39
CA GLU A 8 -14.38 14.18 4.24
C GLU A 8 -13.82 13.03 3.39
N GLU A 9 -14.53 12.61 2.34
CA GLU A 9 -14.03 11.60 1.39
C GLU A 9 -12.74 12.08 0.70
N ASN A 10 -12.73 13.33 0.20
CA ASN A 10 -11.52 13.93 -0.37
C ASN A 10 -10.37 14.03 0.63
N ARG A 11 -10.67 14.28 1.91
CA ARG A 11 -9.67 14.32 2.97
C ARG A 11 -9.06 12.95 3.21
N ARG A 12 -9.87 11.89 3.24
CA ARG A 12 -9.41 10.50 3.34
C ARG A 12 -8.56 10.09 2.14
N ILE A 13 -8.93 10.49 0.93
CA ILE A 13 -8.15 10.19 -0.29
C ILE A 13 -6.78 10.87 -0.20
N ARG A 14 -6.74 12.16 0.14
CA ARG A 14 -5.46 12.90 0.30
C ARG A 14 -4.59 12.30 1.39
N PHE A 15 -5.18 11.92 2.51
CA PHE A 15 -4.46 11.30 3.62
C PHE A 15 -3.87 9.95 3.23
N LEU A 16 -4.63 9.09 2.55
CA LEU A 16 -4.12 7.81 2.05
C LEU A 16 -2.98 7.99 1.05
N ARG A 17 -3.12 8.95 0.12
CA ARG A 17 -2.07 9.26 -0.84
C ARG A 17 -0.78 9.72 -0.15
N PHE A 18 -0.92 10.59 0.85
CA PHE A 18 0.21 11.03 1.67
C PHE A 18 0.89 9.87 2.40
N LEU A 19 0.14 8.97 3.03
CA LEU A 19 0.69 7.79 3.70
C LEU A 19 1.47 6.89 2.72
N VAL A 20 0.89 6.62 1.55
CA VAL A 20 1.55 5.79 0.54
C VAL A 20 2.83 6.44 0.04
N ASP A 21 2.79 7.72 -0.30
CA ASP A 21 3.96 8.44 -0.81
C ASP A 21 5.05 8.52 0.28
N LEU A 22 4.69 8.71 1.56
CA LEU A 22 5.62 8.66 2.69
C LEU A 22 6.25 7.28 2.87
N SER A 23 5.46 6.20 2.82
CA SER A 23 5.98 4.84 2.91
C SER A 23 6.92 4.51 1.75
N ILE A 24 6.61 4.96 0.53
CA ILE A 24 7.50 4.82 -0.63
C ILE A 24 8.84 5.53 -0.39
N LEU A 25 8.80 6.79 0.05
CA LEU A 25 10.03 7.56 0.34
C LEU A 25 10.86 6.88 1.42
N SER A 26 10.22 6.42 2.49
CA SER A 26 10.92 5.72 3.58
C SER A 26 11.53 4.39 3.12
N ILE A 27 10.90 3.66 2.19
CA ILE A 27 11.52 2.47 1.58
C ILE A 27 12.74 2.86 0.73
N GLN A 28 12.73 4.02 0.07
CA GLN A 28 13.84 4.48 -0.77
C GLN A 28 15.04 5.01 0.02
N GLU A 29 14.78 5.82 1.05
CA GLU A 29 15.81 6.60 1.74
C GLU A 29 16.37 5.93 3.00
N SER A 30 15.56 5.12 3.69
CA SER A 30 15.97 4.50 4.96
C SER A 30 16.73 3.20 4.71
N ASP A 31 17.65 2.82 5.61
CA ASP A 31 18.28 1.49 5.66
C ASP A 31 17.30 0.41 6.15
N CYS A 32 16.09 0.33 5.58
CA CYS A 32 15.15 -0.73 5.92
C CYS A 32 15.42 -2.03 5.14
N THR A 33 15.07 -3.15 5.73
CA THR A 33 15.13 -4.50 5.17
C THR A 33 13.89 -4.80 4.31
N LEU A 34 13.93 -5.90 3.55
CA LEU A 34 12.79 -6.34 2.74
C LEU A 34 11.55 -6.66 3.60
N GLU A 35 11.76 -7.18 4.81
CA GLU A 35 10.69 -7.49 5.77
C GLU A 35 10.00 -6.20 6.25
N GLU A 36 10.79 -5.20 6.68
CA GLU A 36 10.27 -3.90 7.09
C GLU A 36 9.55 -3.18 5.93
N ALA A 37 10.11 -3.25 4.72
CA ALA A 37 9.45 -2.69 3.54
C ALA A 37 8.10 -3.38 3.27
N SER A 38 8.02 -4.70 3.45
CA SER A 38 6.77 -5.46 3.29
C SER A 38 5.76 -5.12 4.39
N GLU A 39 6.21 -4.97 5.62
CA GLU A 39 5.36 -4.54 6.74
C GLU A 39 4.78 -3.14 6.49
N MET A 40 5.58 -2.21 5.95
CA MET A 40 5.10 -0.88 5.57
C MET A 40 4.00 -0.92 4.48
N VAL A 41 4.07 -1.88 3.56
CA VAL A 41 3.00 -2.09 2.56
C VAL A 41 1.73 -2.59 3.23
N GLU A 42 1.84 -3.55 4.16
CA GLU A 42 0.69 -4.09 4.89
C GLU A 42 0.05 -3.05 5.82
N GLU A 43 0.84 -2.19 6.46
CA GLU A 43 0.32 -1.08 7.27
C GLU A 43 -0.40 -0.04 6.39
N ALA A 44 0.16 0.30 5.22
CA ALA A 44 -0.51 1.17 4.25
C ALA A 44 -1.82 0.56 3.74
N ARG A 45 -1.85 -0.76 3.52
CA ARG A 45 -3.06 -1.51 3.17
C ARG A 45 -4.10 -1.41 4.28
N ARG A 46 -3.74 -1.75 5.52
CA ARG A 46 -4.65 -1.67 6.69
C ARG A 46 -5.23 -0.26 6.85
N ALA A 47 -4.40 0.77 6.71
CA ALA A 47 -4.86 2.16 6.74
C ALA A 47 -5.87 2.46 5.62
N ALA A 48 -5.61 1.99 4.39
CA ALA A 48 -6.54 2.16 3.27
C ALA A 48 -7.91 1.51 3.55
N LEU A 49 -7.92 0.30 4.12
CA LEU A 49 -9.16 -0.43 4.44
C LEU A 49 -9.94 0.17 5.59
N ASN A 50 -9.25 0.74 6.57
CA ASN A 50 -9.90 1.50 7.65
C ASN A 50 -10.56 2.79 7.13
N LEU A 51 -9.92 3.47 6.16
CA LEU A 51 -10.47 4.70 5.56
C LEU A 51 -11.58 4.41 4.55
N PHE A 52 -11.46 3.30 3.82
CA PHE A 52 -12.33 2.89 2.72
C PHE A 52 -12.65 1.38 2.82
N PRO A 53 -13.54 1.00 3.76
CA PRO A 53 -13.91 -0.41 3.93
C PRO A 53 -14.47 -0.98 2.63
N GLY A 54 -14.04 -2.19 2.26
CA GLY A 54 -14.44 -2.89 1.04
C GLY A 54 -13.73 -2.45 -0.26
N LYS A 55 -12.77 -1.52 -0.19
CA LYS A 55 -11.99 -1.07 -1.36
C LYS A 55 -10.59 -1.71 -1.47
N GLU A 56 -10.46 -2.97 -1.06
CA GLU A 56 -9.20 -3.73 -1.13
C GLU A 56 -8.63 -3.79 -2.55
N LEU A 57 -9.48 -4.14 -3.52
CA LEU A 57 -9.06 -4.26 -4.90
C LEU A 57 -8.51 -2.94 -5.47
N ALA A 58 -9.06 -1.80 -5.03
CA ALA A 58 -8.57 -0.50 -5.47
C ALA A 58 -7.15 -0.22 -4.94
N PHE A 59 -6.86 -0.63 -3.70
CA PHE A 59 -5.51 -0.53 -3.15
C PHE A 59 -4.52 -1.43 -3.91
N GLU A 60 -4.91 -2.68 -4.13
CA GLU A 60 -4.13 -3.68 -4.86
C GLU A 60 -3.81 -3.24 -6.31
N LEU A 61 -4.75 -2.55 -6.98
CA LEU A 61 -4.55 -2.08 -8.36
C LEU A 61 -3.79 -0.76 -8.47
N ILE A 62 -3.94 0.16 -7.50
CA ILE A 62 -3.41 1.53 -7.61
C ILE A 62 -2.08 1.68 -6.87
N TYR A 63 -1.99 1.17 -5.64
CA TYR A 63 -0.88 1.46 -4.74
C TYR A 63 0.14 0.33 -4.68
N ARG A 64 -0.31 -0.93 -4.68
CA ARG A 64 0.61 -2.08 -4.61
C ARG A 64 1.64 -2.13 -5.74
N PRO A 65 1.31 -1.79 -7.01
CA PRO A 65 2.31 -1.75 -8.08
C PRO A 65 3.35 -0.63 -7.90
N ARG A 66 3.04 0.41 -7.12
CA ARG A 66 3.99 1.49 -6.80
C ARG A 66 5.00 1.02 -5.77
N PHE A 67 4.53 0.35 -4.72
CA PHE A 67 5.40 -0.28 -3.72
C PHE A 67 6.30 -1.36 -4.32
N GLN A 68 5.72 -2.23 -5.15
CA GLN A 68 6.47 -3.30 -5.81
C GLN A 68 7.64 -2.75 -6.63
N ARG A 69 7.43 -1.68 -7.42
CA ARG A 69 8.50 -1.04 -8.20
C ARG A 69 9.65 -0.55 -7.34
N VAL A 70 9.34 0.06 -6.20
CA VAL A 70 10.34 0.65 -5.30
C VAL A 70 11.14 -0.46 -4.58
N ILE A 71 10.44 -1.51 -4.17
CA ILE A 71 11.03 -2.67 -3.50
C ILE A 71 11.89 -3.48 -4.47
N GLU A 72 11.42 -3.72 -5.69
CA GLU A 72 12.19 -4.35 -6.76
C GLU A 72 13.46 -3.55 -7.09
N ALA A 73 13.33 -2.23 -7.20
CA ALA A 73 14.46 -1.35 -7.49
C ALA A 73 15.53 -1.37 -6.38
N ARG A 74 15.12 -1.52 -5.11
CA ARG A 74 16.03 -1.47 -3.97
C ARG A 74 16.62 -2.83 -3.58
N PHE A 75 15.81 -3.89 -3.61
CA PHE A 75 16.18 -5.22 -3.12
C PHE A 75 16.43 -6.24 -4.24
N GLY A 76 16.14 -5.90 -5.50
CA GLY A 76 16.29 -6.81 -6.64
C GLY A 76 15.31 -8.00 -6.63
N LEU A 77 14.33 -7.98 -5.73
CA LEU A 77 13.34 -9.03 -5.57
C LEU A 77 11.93 -8.48 -5.81
N PRO A 78 11.07 -9.19 -6.57
CA PRO A 78 9.66 -8.86 -6.61
C PRO A 78 9.07 -8.97 -5.22
N LEU A 79 8.21 -8.01 -4.85
CA LEU A 79 7.30 -8.19 -3.73
C LEU A 79 6.34 -9.32 -4.10
N THR A 80 6.77 -10.56 -3.89
CA THR A 80 6.02 -11.73 -4.35
C THR A 80 4.67 -11.71 -3.65
N PRO A 81 3.54 -11.69 -4.37
CA PRO A 81 2.32 -12.20 -3.79
C PRO A 81 2.62 -13.67 -3.53
N THR A 82 2.77 -14.06 -2.26
CA THR A 82 2.60 -15.46 -1.88
C THR A 82 1.15 -15.84 -2.16
N LEU A 83 0.81 -16.02 -3.45
CA LEU A 83 -0.15 -17.03 -3.85
C LEU A 83 0.56 -18.35 -3.56
N SER A 84 0.53 -18.73 -2.28
CA SER A 84 0.85 -20.08 -1.87
C SER A 84 -0.01 -21.00 -2.75
N PRO A 85 0.58 -21.91 -3.55
CA PRO A 85 -0.20 -22.89 -4.26
C PRO A 85 -0.71 -23.90 -3.22
N GLN A 86 -1.81 -23.55 -2.54
CA GLN A 86 -2.73 -24.56 -2.04
C GLN A 86 -3.49 -25.11 -3.25
N ALA A 87 -2.82 -25.98 -4.01
CA ALA A 87 -3.45 -26.77 -5.05
C ALA A 87 -2.69 -28.10 -5.22
N GLY A 88 -3.05 -29.06 -4.37
CA GLY A 88 -3.19 -30.47 -4.73
C GLY A 88 -1.92 -31.27 -5.03
N LEU A 89 -1.49 -32.04 -4.03
CA LEU A 89 -1.25 -33.48 -4.15
C LEU A 89 -1.97 -34.19 -3.02
#